data_AF-M5FFN7-F1
#
_entry.id   AF-M5FFN7-F1
#
_cell.length_a   1.000
_cell.length_b   1.000
_cell.length_c   1.000
_cell.angle_alpha   90.00
_cell.angle_beta   90.00
_cell.angle_gamma   90.00
#
_symmetry.space_group_name_H-M   'P 1'
#
loop_
_entity.id
_entity.type
_entity.pdbx_description
1 polymer ?
#
loop_
_entity_poly.entity_id
_entity_poly.type
_entity_poly.pdbx_seq_one_letter_code
_entity_poly.pdbx_strand_id
1 'polypeptide(L)'
;MNEFVTAKVPLVDVSGVCQTYDKGNAGKLVVLDDVALTLHTAEIVGLLGRSGSGKSTLLRSIAGLIAPSKGKVTFEGAPVTGTPDGIAMVFQSFALFPWLTVLQNVELGLEARGVDAAERRKRALGAIDLIGLDGFESAYPKELSGGMRQRVGLARALVVHPKVLLMDEPFSALDVLTAETLRTDLLDLWCEGRMPIEAILMVTHNIEEAVLMCDRVLIFSSNPGRVIAEIKINLPQPRNRLDPAFRALVEDIYARMTARKADGAPARDGIFPGSGIAMTLPRVSTNLMAGLIEAVANAPYNGQADLPPLAASLQLEIDDLFPIAETLQLLRFAELAEGDIRLTPAGKRFAESDVDERKRLFAQQLATYVPLAAHIRRVLDERAGHKAPARRFRDELEDHMSGEYANQTVRAVTSWARYAELFAYDEQADLFTLEDP
;
A
#
# COMPACT_ATOMS: atom_id res chain seq x y z
N MET A 1 0.62 -8.68 48.32
CA MET A 1 -0.68 -8.99 47.71
C MET A 1 -0.44 -8.93 46.22
N ASN A 2 -0.15 -10.08 45.59
CA ASN A 2 0.20 -10.16 44.17
C ASN A 2 -1.08 -9.93 43.36
N GLU A 3 -1.22 -8.77 42.74
CA GLU A 3 -2.13 -8.60 41.61
C GLU A 3 -1.63 -9.52 40.49
N PHE A 4 -2.29 -10.66 40.35
CA PHE A 4 -2.25 -11.39 39.09
C PHE A 4 -2.83 -10.45 38.03
N VAL A 5 -1.95 -9.85 37.24
CA VAL A 5 -2.31 -9.21 35.97
C VAL A 5 -2.92 -10.32 35.12
N THR A 6 -4.24 -10.45 35.15
CA THR A 6 -4.99 -11.30 34.24
C THR A 6 -4.69 -10.78 32.84
N ALA A 7 -3.88 -11.52 32.09
CA ALA A 7 -3.61 -11.22 30.70
C ALA A 7 -4.95 -11.09 29.98
N LYS A 8 -5.26 -9.88 29.51
CA LYS A 8 -6.53 -9.56 28.86
C LYS A 8 -6.63 -10.46 27.62
N VAL A 9 -7.64 -11.32 27.58
CA VAL A 9 -7.84 -12.26 26.47
C VAL A 9 -7.97 -11.44 25.17
N PRO A 10 -7.16 -11.74 24.13
CA PRO A 10 -7.24 -11.01 22.88
C PRO A 10 -8.58 -11.29 22.18
N LEU A 11 -9.13 -10.26 21.55
CA LEU A 11 -10.33 -10.34 20.71
C LEU A 11 -10.03 -11.13 19.43
N VAL A 12 -8.85 -10.91 18.83
CA VAL A 12 -8.29 -11.73 17.74
C VAL A 12 -6.87 -12.15 18.13
N ASP A 13 -6.56 -13.43 17.97
CA ASP A 13 -5.21 -13.98 18.12
C ASP A 13 -4.80 -14.75 16.86
N VAL A 14 -3.69 -14.32 16.28
CA VAL A 14 -3.04 -14.94 15.13
C VAL A 14 -1.75 -15.58 15.64
N SER A 15 -1.60 -16.89 15.47
CA SER A 15 -0.42 -17.61 15.95
C SER A 15 0.22 -18.45 14.84
N GLY A 16 1.44 -18.07 14.45
CA GLY A 16 2.29 -18.80 13.51
C GLY A 16 1.68 -18.98 12.12
N VAL A 17 0.94 -17.98 11.65
CA VAL A 17 0.25 -18.06 10.36
C VAL A 17 1.26 -18.02 9.22
N CYS A 18 1.20 -19.05 8.37
CA CYS A 18 1.89 -19.09 7.09
C CYS A 18 0.87 -19.18 5.96
N GLN A 19 1.16 -18.54 4.83
CA GLN A 19 0.37 -18.66 3.63
C GLN A 19 1.25 -18.87 2.41
N THR A 20 0.96 -19.94 1.67
CA THR A 20 1.66 -20.31 0.44
C THR A 20 0.66 -20.48 -0.70
N TYR A 21 1.01 -19.99 -1.89
CA TYR A 21 0.25 -20.20 -3.11
C TYR A 21 1.06 -21.04 -4.09
N ASP A 22 0.44 -22.05 -4.68
CA ASP A 22 1.06 -22.86 -5.74
C ASP A 22 1.03 -22.09 -7.06
N LYS A 23 2.20 -21.74 -7.61
CA LYS A 23 2.34 -21.12 -8.94
C LYS A 23 2.64 -22.15 -10.05
N GLY A 24 2.07 -23.34 -9.96
CA GLY A 24 2.29 -24.41 -10.94
C GLY A 24 3.77 -24.71 -11.17
N ASN A 25 4.24 -24.60 -12.42
CA ASN A 25 5.64 -24.85 -12.82
C ASN A 25 6.67 -23.88 -12.21
N ALA A 26 6.24 -22.74 -11.65
CA ALA A 26 7.11 -21.74 -11.04
C ALA A 26 7.35 -21.96 -9.53
N GLY A 27 6.85 -23.06 -8.96
CA GLY A 27 7.06 -23.43 -7.55
C GLY A 27 6.04 -22.82 -6.58
N LYS A 28 6.37 -22.81 -5.28
CA LYS A 28 5.52 -22.27 -4.21
C LYS A 28 5.90 -20.83 -3.88
N LEU A 29 4.94 -19.92 -3.95
CA LEU A 29 5.11 -18.54 -3.46
C LEU A 29 4.71 -18.48 -1.98
N VAL A 30 5.70 -18.25 -1.10
CA VAL A 30 5.44 -17.97 0.32
C VAL A 30 5.08 -16.49 0.46
N VAL A 31 3.84 -16.21 0.84
CA VAL A 31 3.32 -14.85 1.02
C VAL A 31 3.39 -14.42 2.48
N LEU A 32 3.01 -15.30 3.41
CA LEU A 32 3.13 -15.07 4.85
C LEU A 32 3.97 -16.17 5.47
N ASP A 33 4.79 -15.82 6.43
CA ASP A 33 5.69 -16.76 7.10
C ASP A 33 5.81 -16.47 8.59
N ASP A 34 5.27 -17.36 9.40
CA ASP A 34 5.28 -17.31 10.87
C ASP A 34 4.78 -15.96 11.44
N VAL A 35 3.62 -15.52 10.94
CA VAL A 35 3.00 -14.28 11.40
C VAL A 35 2.26 -14.52 12.72
N ALA A 36 2.55 -13.68 13.71
CA ALA A 36 1.83 -13.65 14.97
C ALA A 36 1.42 -12.21 15.33
N LEU A 37 0.19 -12.03 15.79
CA LEU A 37 -0.30 -10.76 16.34
C LEU A 37 -1.50 -10.98 17.23
N THR A 38 -1.76 -10.00 18.11
CA THR A 38 -2.96 -9.93 18.92
C THR A 38 -3.67 -8.59 18.74
N LEU A 39 -4.99 -8.64 18.68
CA LEU A 39 -5.89 -7.49 18.71
C LEU A 39 -6.76 -7.58 19.97
N HIS A 40 -6.81 -6.50 20.73
CA HIS A 40 -7.56 -6.37 21.97
C HIS A 40 -8.74 -5.41 21.79
N THR A 41 -9.70 -5.46 22.72
CA THR A 41 -10.78 -4.47 22.79
C THR A 41 -10.23 -3.08 23.13
N ALA A 42 -10.82 -2.06 22.49
CA ALA A 42 -10.51 -0.63 22.62
C ALA A 42 -9.11 -0.24 22.11
N GLU A 43 -8.64 -0.88 21.02
CA GLU A 43 -7.44 -0.42 20.31
C GLU A 43 -7.64 -0.41 18.78
N ILE A 44 -6.90 0.48 18.13
CA ILE A 44 -6.66 0.51 16.70
C ILE A 44 -5.25 -0.01 16.44
N VAL A 45 -5.14 -1.10 15.67
CA VAL A 45 -3.85 -1.68 15.26
C VAL A 45 -3.65 -1.45 13.76
N GLY A 46 -2.49 -0.90 13.40
CA GLY A 46 -2.07 -0.70 12.02
C GLY A 46 -1.09 -1.78 11.57
N LEU A 47 -1.36 -2.43 10.45
CA LEU A 47 -0.40 -3.22 9.71
C LEU A 47 0.25 -2.32 8.66
N LEU A 48 1.52 -1.99 8.90
CA LEU A 48 2.28 -1.10 8.03
C LEU A 48 3.34 -1.89 7.26
N GLY A 49 3.41 -1.68 5.96
CA GLY A 49 4.45 -2.29 5.15
C GLY A 49 4.24 -2.04 3.67
N ARG A 50 5.23 -2.39 2.85
CA ARG A 50 5.21 -2.13 1.40
C ARG A 50 4.10 -2.89 0.68
N SER A 51 3.73 -2.44 -0.51
CA SER A 51 2.80 -3.18 -1.37
C SER A 51 3.33 -4.60 -1.64
N GLY A 52 2.45 -5.58 -1.65
CA GLY A 52 2.81 -6.99 -1.83
C GLY A 52 3.40 -7.71 -0.60
N SER A 53 3.50 -7.06 0.57
CA SER A 53 4.03 -7.69 1.80
C SER A 53 3.11 -8.72 2.48
N GLY A 54 1.95 -9.02 1.89
CA GLY A 54 1.01 -10.02 2.42
C GLY A 54 -0.03 -9.51 3.42
N LYS A 55 -0.04 -8.21 3.77
CA LYS A 55 -1.00 -7.60 4.73
C LYS A 55 -2.47 -7.90 4.42
N SER A 56 -2.91 -7.68 3.18
CA SER A 56 -4.28 -7.99 2.75
C SER A 56 -4.60 -9.49 2.81
N THR A 57 -3.59 -10.35 2.60
CA THR A 57 -3.74 -11.82 2.76
C THR A 57 -3.95 -12.19 4.23
N LEU A 58 -3.27 -11.52 5.14
CA LEU A 58 -3.47 -11.70 6.58
C LEU A 58 -4.86 -11.21 7.01
N LEU A 59 -5.30 -10.03 6.57
CA LEU A 59 -6.66 -9.53 6.85
C LEU A 59 -7.74 -10.49 6.36
N ARG A 60 -7.59 -11.02 5.13
CA ARG A 60 -8.53 -12.01 4.58
C ARG A 60 -8.51 -13.32 5.36
N SER A 61 -7.37 -13.70 5.94
CA SER A 61 -7.28 -14.85 6.83
C SER A 61 -8.02 -14.61 8.15
N ILE A 62 -7.90 -13.40 8.72
CA ILE A 62 -8.63 -12.99 9.93
C ILE A 62 -10.14 -12.91 9.66
N ALA A 63 -10.53 -12.40 8.50
CA ALA A 63 -11.92 -12.34 8.06
C ALA A 63 -12.54 -13.72 7.75
N GLY A 64 -11.74 -14.79 7.75
CA GLY A 64 -12.19 -16.14 7.38
C GLY A 64 -12.48 -16.34 5.90
N LEU A 65 -11.98 -15.43 5.04
CA LEU A 65 -12.13 -15.51 3.58
C LEU A 65 -11.08 -16.42 2.94
N ILE A 66 -9.92 -16.59 3.59
CA ILE A 66 -8.83 -17.45 3.15
C ILE A 66 -8.38 -18.29 4.36
N ALA A 67 -8.32 -19.61 4.20
CA ALA A 67 -7.74 -20.46 5.24
C ALA A 67 -6.20 -20.38 5.18
N PRO A 68 -5.51 -20.16 6.32
CA PRO A 68 -4.06 -20.15 6.35
C PRO A 68 -3.51 -21.54 6.05
N SER A 69 -2.35 -21.61 5.37
CA SER A 69 -1.69 -22.87 5.02
C SER A 69 -1.11 -23.58 6.26
N LYS A 70 -0.67 -22.80 7.26
CA LYS A 70 -0.25 -23.26 8.59
C LYS A 70 -0.61 -22.19 9.63
N GLY A 71 -0.56 -22.58 10.90
CA GLY A 71 -0.89 -21.69 12.01
C GLY A 71 -2.38 -21.66 12.29
N LYS A 72 -2.79 -20.77 13.19
CA LYS A 72 -4.18 -20.63 13.62
C LYS A 72 -4.56 -19.15 13.74
N VAL A 73 -5.83 -18.89 13.46
CA VAL A 73 -6.49 -17.62 13.78
C VAL A 73 -7.64 -17.95 14.71
N THR A 74 -7.78 -17.18 15.79
CA THR A 74 -8.94 -17.28 16.69
C THR A 74 -9.57 -15.92 16.87
N PHE A 75 -10.91 -15.92 17.03
CA PHE A 75 -11.74 -14.76 17.35
C PHE A 75 -12.57 -15.11 18.57
N GLU A 76 -12.49 -14.31 19.63
CA GLU A 76 -13.09 -14.60 20.95
C GLU A 76 -12.71 -15.99 21.50
N GLY A 77 -11.48 -16.42 21.22
CA GLY A 77 -10.95 -17.75 21.61
C GLY A 77 -11.45 -18.91 20.76
N ALA A 78 -12.38 -18.70 19.82
CA ALA A 78 -12.86 -19.72 18.89
C ALA A 78 -12.04 -19.72 17.58
N PRO A 79 -11.68 -20.88 17.00
CA PRO A 79 -11.00 -20.95 15.71
C PRO A 79 -11.81 -20.32 14.57
N VAL A 80 -11.14 -19.53 13.73
CA VAL A 80 -11.73 -18.98 12.49
C VAL A 80 -11.65 -20.04 11.40
N THR A 81 -12.78 -20.71 11.11
CA THR A 81 -12.90 -21.74 10.04
C THR A 81 -13.72 -21.28 8.84
N GLY A 82 -14.17 -20.04 8.85
CA GLY A 82 -15.01 -19.37 7.85
C GLY A 82 -15.27 -17.94 8.31
N THR A 83 -16.19 -17.22 7.68
CA THR A 83 -16.50 -15.82 8.03
C THR A 83 -17.18 -15.70 9.40
N PRO A 84 -16.51 -15.20 10.45
CA PRO A 84 -17.10 -15.17 11.79
C PRO A 84 -18.17 -14.09 11.91
N ASP A 85 -19.25 -14.41 12.62
CA ASP A 85 -20.22 -13.41 13.04
C ASP A 85 -19.55 -12.46 14.04
N GLY A 86 -19.40 -11.19 13.66
CA GLY A 86 -18.74 -10.18 14.49
C GLY A 86 -17.47 -9.60 13.88
N ILE A 87 -17.04 -10.05 12.70
CA ILE A 87 -15.98 -9.41 11.93
C ILE A 87 -16.58 -8.81 10.66
N ALA A 88 -16.30 -7.54 10.39
CA ALA A 88 -16.63 -6.89 9.12
C ALA A 88 -15.36 -6.39 8.44
N MET A 89 -15.37 -6.37 7.11
CA MET A 89 -14.23 -5.92 6.30
C MET A 89 -14.63 -4.78 5.37
N VAL A 90 -13.82 -3.73 5.36
CA VAL A 90 -13.82 -2.65 4.37
C VAL A 90 -12.66 -2.92 3.41
N PHE A 91 -12.97 -3.07 2.13
CA PHE A 91 -12.00 -3.41 1.09
C PHE A 91 -11.35 -2.15 0.49
N GLN A 92 -10.16 -2.32 -0.10
CA GLN A 92 -9.43 -1.27 -0.82
C GLN A 92 -10.24 -0.72 -2.01
N SER A 93 -10.84 -1.60 -2.80
CA SER A 93 -11.87 -1.20 -3.75
C SER A 93 -13.17 -0.95 -2.97
N PHE A 94 -13.94 0.10 -3.30
CA PHE A 94 -15.23 0.39 -2.66
C PHE A 94 -16.16 -0.84 -2.58
N ALA A 95 -16.01 -1.78 -3.53
CA ALA A 95 -16.72 -3.05 -3.59
C ALA A 95 -18.26 -2.90 -3.44
N LEU A 96 -18.80 -1.77 -3.90
CA LEU A 96 -20.23 -1.49 -3.93
C LEU A 96 -20.85 -2.12 -5.17
N PHE A 97 -22.09 -2.57 -5.05
CA PHE A 97 -22.87 -3.06 -6.18
C PHE A 97 -23.40 -1.87 -6.98
N PRO A 98 -22.96 -1.68 -8.24
CA PRO A 98 -23.24 -0.45 -8.99
C PRO A 98 -24.70 -0.31 -9.42
N TRP A 99 -25.47 -1.39 -9.39
CA TRP A 99 -26.91 -1.44 -9.71
C TRP A 99 -27.82 -1.34 -8.48
N LEU A 100 -27.25 -1.27 -7.27
CA LEU A 100 -28.00 -1.06 -6.03
C LEU A 100 -27.84 0.39 -5.58
N THR A 101 -28.86 0.96 -4.94
CA THR A 101 -28.75 2.28 -4.30
C THR A 101 -27.86 2.23 -3.06
N VAL A 102 -27.54 3.38 -2.47
CA VAL A 102 -26.84 3.47 -1.17
C VAL A 102 -27.56 2.64 -0.11
N LEU A 103 -28.86 2.85 0.07
CA LEU A 103 -29.67 2.11 1.03
C LEU A 103 -29.54 0.59 0.79
N GLN A 104 -29.75 0.13 -0.44
CA GLN A 104 -29.69 -1.29 -0.79
C GLN A 104 -28.28 -1.89 -0.59
N ASN A 105 -27.22 -1.13 -0.87
CA ASN A 105 -25.85 -1.57 -0.59
C ASN A 105 -25.62 -1.78 0.91
N VAL A 106 -26.13 -0.88 1.76
CA VAL A 106 -25.99 -0.99 3.21
C VAL A 106 -26.87 -2.11 3.77
N GLU A 107 -28.08 -2.31 3.24
CA GLU A 107 -28.99 -3.38 3.67
C GLU A 107 -28.44 -4.81 3.43
N LEU A 108 -27.54 -4.99 2.46
CA LEU A 108 -27.14 -6.31 1.96
C LEU A 108 -26.62 -7.27 3.05
N GLY A 109 -25.80 -6.78 3.99
CA GLY A 109 -25.26 -7.62 5.06
C GLY A 109 -26.33 -8.11 6.04
N LEU A 110 -27.36 -7.30 6.26
CA LEU A 110 -28.52 -7.68 7.09
C LEU A 110 -29.47 -8.61 6.34
N GLU A 111 -29.64 -8.41 5.04
CA GLU A 111 -30.41 -9.30 4.17
C GLU A 111 -29.84 -10.72 4.18
N ALA A 112 -28.52 -10.85 4.02
CA ALA A 112 -27.84 -12.14 4.07
C ALA A 112 -28.00 -12.87 5.42
N ARG A 113 -28.21 -12.12 6.51
CA ARG A 113 -28.50 -12.64 7.86
C ARG A 113 -29.99 -12.91 8.11
N GLY A 114 -30.85 -12.71 7.12
CA GLY A 114 -32.29 -12.94 7.25
C GLY A 114 -33.02 -11.93 8.12
N VAL A 115 -32.48 -10.71 8.30
CA VAL A 115 -33.16 -9.65 9.05
C VAL A 115 -34.37 -9.14 8.25
N ASP A 116 -35.51 -8.98 8.93
CA ASP A 116 -36.75 -8.49 8.34
C ASP A 116 -36.58 -7.14 7.64
N ALA A 117 -37.29 -6.93 6.53
CA ALA A 117 -37.13 -5.77 5.66
C ALA A 117 -37.35 -4.43 6.38
N ALA A 118 -38.31 -4.33 7.30
CA ALA A 118 -38.59 -3.08 8.01
C ALA A 118 -37.46 -2.72 8.98
N GLU A 119 -36.97 -3.71 9.72
CA GLU A 119 -35.85 -3.54 10.66
C GLU A 119 -34.54 -3.29 9.91
N ARG A 120 -34.33 -3.99 8.81
CA ARG A 120 -33.18 -3.82 7.93
C ARG A 120 -33.07 -2.40 7.40
N ARG A 121 -34.18 -1.86 6.87
CA ARG A 121 -34.25 -0.47 6.41
C ARG A 121 -33.96 0.53 7.51
N LYS A 122 -34.55 0.33 8.70
CA LYS A 122 -34.33 1.20 9.86
C LYS A 122 -32.85 1.25 10.27
N ARG A 123 -32.18 0.09 10.36
CA ARG A 123 -30.75 0.01 10.68
C ARG A 123 -29.88 0.63 9.62
N ALA A 124 -30.17 0.37 8.34
CA ALA A 124 -29.43 0.94 7.23
C ALA A 124 -29.50 2.47 7.21
N LEU A 125 -30.68 3.05 7.45
CA LEU A 125 -30.83 4.51 7.58
C LEU A 125 -29.99 5.08 8.74
N GLY A 126 -30.02 4.43 9.91
CA GLY A 126 -29.18 4.86 11.04
C GLY A 126 -27.68 4.76 10.74
N ALA A 127 -27.25 3.72 10.03
CA ALA A 127 -25.85 3.58 9.62
C ALA A 127 -25.44 4.62 8.58
N ILE A 128 -26.32 5.01 7.67
CA ILE A 128 -26.10 6.07 6.66
C ILE A 128 -25.98 7.43 7.32
N ASP A 129 -26.86 7.74 8.28
CA ASP A 129 -26.82 8.97 9.07
C ASP A 129 -25.53 9.07 9.90
N LEU A 130 -25.10 7.96 10.52
CA LEU A 130 -23.86 7.90 11.30
C LEU A 130 -22.62 8.32 10.49
N ILE A 131 -22.57 8.00 9.20
CA ILE A 131 -21.46 8.36 8.30
C ILE A 131 -21.68 9.66 7.53
N GLY A 132 -22.76 10.40 7.81
CA GLY A 132 -23.06 11.72 7.26
C GLY A 132 -23.45 11.70 5.78
N LEU A 133 -24.25 10.71 5.35
CA LEU A 133 -24.81 10.64 4.00
C LEU A 133 -26.35 10.69 3.99
N ASP A 134 -26.94 11.40 4.95
CA ASP A 134 -28.37 11.70 4.94
C ASP A 134 -28.77 12.38 3.62
N GLY A 135 -29.90 11.96 3.04
CA GLY A 135 -30.40 12.45 1.76
C GLY A 135 -29.82 11.77 0.51
N PHE A 136 -28.84 10.87 0.65
CA PHE A 136 -28.25 10.11 -0.48
C PHE A 136 -28.72 8.64 -0.54
N GLU A 137 -29.73 8.25 0.22
CA GLU A 137 -30.17 6.86 0.37
C GLU A 137 -30.61 6.21 -0.94
N SER A 138 -31.20 7.03 -1.83
CA SER A 138 -31.70 6.62 -3.15
C SER A 138 -30.67 6.75 -4.27
N ALA A 139 -29.51 7.36 -4.02
CA ALA A 139 -28.47 7.54 -5.01
C ALA A 139 -27.79 6.20 -5.36
N TYR A 140 -27.32 6.08 -6.59
CA TYR A 140 -26.50 4.97 -7.06
C TYR A 140 -25.00 5.30 -6.90
N PRO A 141 -24.11 4.29 -6.75
CA PRO A 141 -22.67 4.52 -6.56
C PRO A 141 -21.99 5.41 -7.62
N LYS A 142 -22.50 5.43 -8.85
CA LYS A 142 -22.01 6.28 -9.95
C LYS A 142 -22.30 7.78 -9.75
N GLU A 143 -23.25 8.12 -8.89
CA GLU A 143 -23.67 9.50 -8.58
C GLU A 143 -22.90 10.06 -7.38
N LEU A 144 -22.03 9.25 -6.76
CA LEU A 144 -21.28 9.60 -5.56
C LEU A 144 -19.83 9.96 -5.88
N SER A 145 -19.21 10.81 -5.04
CA SER A 145 -17.76 11.00 -5.05
C SER A 145 -17.03 9.77 -4.51
N GLY A 146 -15.69 9.72 -4.65
CA GLY A 146 -14.87 8.64 -4.07
C GLY A 146 -15.05 8.52 -2.56
N GLY A 147 -14.97 9.65 -1.83
CA GLY A 147 -15.15 9.67 -0.39
C GLY A 147 -16.55 9.22 0.04
N MET A 148 -17.58 9.64 -0.70
CA MET A 148 -18.95 9.20 -0.44
C MET A 148 -19.10 7.68 -0.64
N ARG A 149 -18.53 7.10 -1.71
CA ARG A 149 -18.54 5.64 -1.89
C ARG A 149 -17.83 4.91 -0.75
N GLN A 150 -16.73 5.46 -0.25
CA GLN A 150 -16.01 4.87 0.89
C GLN A 150 -16.86 4.90 2.17
N ARG A 151 -17.54 6.02 2.43
CA ARG A 151 -18.50 6.15 3.55
C ARG A 151 -19.65 5.15 3.45
N VAL A 152 -20.17 4.87 2.25
CA VAL A 152 -21.16 3.79 2.05
C VAL A 152 -20.57 2.42 2.38
N GLY A 153 -19.32 2.16 1.99
CA GLY A 153 -18.60 0.94 2.36
C GLY A 153 -18.47 0.76 3.88
N LEU A 154 -18.16 1.85 4.59
CA LEU A 154 -18.14 1.90 6.06
C LEU A 154 -19.53 1.65 6.66
N ALA A 155 -20.58 2.33 6.21
CA ALA A 155 -21.94 2.08 6.67
C ALA A 155 -22.35 0.60 6.49
N ARG A 156 -22.05 0.00 5.33
CA ARG A 156 -22.32 -1.42 5.07
C ARG A 156 -21.58 -2.35 6.02
N ALA A 157 -20.37 -2.00 6.45
CA ALA A 157 -19.62 -2.77 7.44
C ALA A 157 -20.16 -2.57 8.86
N LEU A 158 -20.57 -1.35 9.22
CA LEU A 158 -21.01 -1.01 10.57
C LEU A 158 -22.45 -1.44 10.88
N VAL A 159 -23.33 -1.48 9.88
CA VAL A 159 -24.76 -1.79 10.06
C VAL A 159 -25.01 -3.19 10.65
N VAL A 160 -24.06 -4.11 10.46
CA VAL A 160 -24.12 -5.47 11.01
C VAL A 160 -23.61 -5.58 12.46
N HIS A 161 -23.26 -4.45 13.08
CA HIS A 161 -22.73 -4.29 14.43
C HIS A 161 -21.57 -5.27 14.73
N PRO A 162 -20.47 -5.19 13.97
CA PRO A 162 -19.34 -6.09 14.15
C PRO A 162 -18.56 -5.73 15.43
N LYS A 163 -17.89 -6.69 16.06
CA LYS A 163 -16.91 -6.39 17.13
C LYS A 163 -15.59 -5.90 16.56
N VAL A 164 -15.16 -6.46 15.42
CA VAL A 164 -13.90 -6.09 14.78
C VAL A 164 -14.16 -5.50 13.40
N LEU A 165 -13.61 -4.32 13.15
CA LEU A 165 -13.56 -3.71 11.84
C LEU A 165 -12.18 -3.91 11.22
N LEU A 166 -12.13 -4.68 10.12
CA LEU A 166 -10.93 -4.85 9.31
C LEU A 166 -10.97 -3.84 8.16
N MET A 167 -9.90 -3.07 7.96
CA MET A 167 -9.82 -2.10 6.87
C MET A 167 -8.58 -2.35 6.00
N ASP A 168 -8.78 -2.68 4.73
CA ASP A 168 -7.70 -2.96 3.78
C ASP A 168 -7.44 -1.71 2.92
N GLU A 169 -6.46 -0.89 3.29
CA GLU A 169 -6.15 0.41 2.66
C GLU A 169 -7.38 1.31 2.41
N PRO A 170 -8.16 1.63 3.46
CA PRO A 170 -9.47 2.28 3.31
C PRO A 170 -9.41 3.70 2.72
N PHE A 171 -8.25 4.33 2.64
CA PHE A 171 -8.13 5.72 2.15
C PHE A 171 -7.23 5.86 0.91
N SER A 172 -6.63 4.78 0.41
CA SER A 172 -5.62 4.87 -0.67
C SER A 172 -6.19 5.25 -2.04
N ALA A 173 -7.49 5.02 -2.27
CA ALA A 173 -8.17 5.37 -3.52
C ALA A 173 -8.77 6.80 -3.55
N LEU A 174 -8.51 7.61 -2.52
CA LEU A 174 -9.08 8.95 -2.34
C LEU A 174 -8.02 10.03 -2.61
N ASP A 175 -8.46 11.22 -3.03
CA ASP A 175 -7.59 12.39 -3.02
C ASP A 175 -7.23 12.79 -1.58
N VAL A 176 -6.11 13.49 -1.43
CA VAL A 176 -5.49 13.80 -0.13
C VAL A 176 -6.46 14.47 0.85
N LEU A 177 -7.22 15.47 0.41
CA LEU A 177 -8.15 16.21 1.27
C LEU A 177 -9.34 15.34 1.68
N THR A 178 -9.91 14.60 0.73
CA THR A 178 -11.02 13.67 1.03
C THR A 178 -10.59 12.55 1.97
N ALA A 179 -9.39 11.99 1.78
CA ALA A 179 -8.80 11.01 2.69
C ALA A 179 -8.61 11.58 4.09
N GLU A 180 -8.09 12.81 4.20
CA GLU A 180 -7.91 13.50 5.48
C GLU A 180 -9.23 13.71 6.22
N THR A 181 -10.25 14.27 5.55
CA THR A 181 -11.57 14.46 6.16
C THR A 181 -12.15 13.12 6.64
N LEU A 182 -12.08 12.06 5.82
CA LEU A 182 -12.66 10.77 6.19
C LEU A 182 -11.92 10.10 7.37
N ARG A 183 -10.60 10.28 7.47
CA ARG A 183 -9.81 9.79 8.62
C ARG A 183 -10.20 10.49 9.91
N THR A 184 -10.31 11.81 9.88
CA THR A 184 -10.72 12.62 11.02
C THR A 184 -12.12 12.21 11.48
N ASP A 185 -13.09 12.14 10.56
CA ASP A 185 -14.45 11.72 10.90
C ASP A 185 -14.49 10.31 11.52
N LEU A 186 -13.73 9.35 10.98
CA LEU A 186 -13.65 8.00 11.55
C LEU A 186 -13.07 8.02 12.97
N LEU A 187 -11.99 8.78 13.18
CA LEU A 187 -11.36 8.91 14.50
C LEU A 187 -12.29 9.58 15.51
N ASP A 188 -13.04 10.60 15.11
CA ASP A 188 -14.00 11.28 15.96
C ASP A 188 -15.11 10.30 16.38
N LEU A 189 -15.70 9.58 15.42
CA LEU A 189 -16.71 8.55 15.71
C LEU A 189 -16.19 7.43 16.62
N TRP A 190 -14.91 7.05 16.47
CA TRP A 190 -14.24 6.05 17.32
C TRP A 190 -14.05 6.58 18.75
N CYS A 191 -13.45 7.77 18.89
CA CYS A 191 -13.13 8.37 20.18
C CYS A 191 -14.38 8.75 20.97
N GLU A 192 -15.45 9.15 20.29
CA GLU A 192 -16.77 9.42 20.88
C GLU A 192 -17.53 8.14 21.29
N GLY A 193 -17.05 6.95 20.89
CA GLY A 193 -17.71 5.67 21.18
C GLY A 193 -19.05 5.49 20.44
N ARG A 194 -19.23 6.20 19.31
CA ARG A 194 -20.47 6.17 18.53
C ARG A 194 -20.54 5.02 17.54
N MET A 195 -19.39 4.43 17.18
CA MET A 195 -19.37 3.27 16.30
C MET A 195 -19.68 1.98 17.07
N PRO A 196 -20.52 1.07 16.53
CA PRO A 196 -20.86 -0.19 17.17
C PRO A 196 -19.76 -1.24 16.96
N ILE A 197 -18.52 -0.94 17.36
CA ILE A 197 -17.31 -1.78 17.22
C ILE A 197 -16.47 -1.76 18.49
N GLU A 198 -15.67 -2.81 18.69
CA GLU A 198 -14.77 -2.98 19.84
C GLU A 198 -13.29 -2.80 19.48
N ALA A 199 -12.89 -3.06 18.24
CA ALA A 199 -11.49 -2.91 17.78
C ALA A 199 -11.40 -2.66 16.28
N ILE A 200 -10.31 -2.03 15.85
CA ILE A 200 -10.00 -1.78 14.44
C ILE A 200 -8.64 -2.40 14.11
N LEU A 201 -8.57 -3.18 13.04
CA LEU A 201 -7.31 -3.60 12.41
C LEU A 201 -7.26 -3.03 11.00
N MET A 202 -6.33 -2.12 10.75
CA MET A 202 -6.20 -1.47 9.46
C MET A 202 -4.88 -1.79 8.78
N VAL A 203 -4.92 -1.93 7.46
CA VAL A 203 -3.75 -2.02 6.61
C VAL A 203 -3.51 -0.68 5.98
N THR A 204 -2.28 -0.21 6.06
CA THR A 204 -1.84 0.95 5.30
C THR A 204 -0.40 0.78 4.84
N HIS A 205 -0.03 1.53 3.81
CA HIS A 205 1.35 1.76 3.42
C HIS A 205 1.83 3.17 3.80
N ASN A 206 0.96 4.01 4.37
CA ASN A 206 1.25 5.38 4.77
C ASN A 206 1.66 5.43 6.25
N ILE A 207 2.86 5.94 6.53
CA ILE A 207 3.43 5.97 7.89
C ILE A 207 2.69 6.99 8.76
N GLU A 208 2.45 8.19 8.21
CA GLU A 208 1.77 9.26 8.95
C GLU A 208 0.35 8.85 9.34
N GLU A 209 -0.38 8.15 8.45
CA GLU A 209 -1.69 7.57 8.71
C GLU A 209 -1.64 6.59 9.89
N ALA A 210 -0.67 5.68 9.89
CA ALA A 210 -0.49 4.71 10.96
C ALA A 210 -0.23 5.41 12.31
N VAL A 211 0.66 6.42 12.34
CA VAL A 211 0.97 7.20 13.55
C VAL A 211 -0.19 8.12 13.95
N LEU A 212 -1.03 8.57 13.03
CA LEU A 212 -2.19 9.41 13.31
C LEU A 212 -3.33 8.61 13.93
N MET A 213 -3.58 7.40 13.41
CA MET A 213 -4.79 6.64 13.74
C MET A 213 -4.57 5.52 14.77
N CYS A 214 -3.42 4.85 14.76
CA CYS A 214 -3.27 3.59 15.47
C CYS A 214 -2.71 3.76 16.89
N ASP A 215 -3.13 2.91 17.82
CA ASP A 215 -2.50 2.77 19.13
C ASP A 215 -1.24 1.89 19.06
N ARG A 216 -1.21 0.96 18.11
CA ARG A 216 -0.07 0.07 17.82
C ARG A 216 0.14 -0.07 16.32
N VAL A 217 1.40 -0.08 15.90
CA VAL A 217 1.80 -0.30 14.50
C VAL A 217 2.71 -1.53 14.43
N LEU A 218 2.31 -2.50 13.60
CA LEU A 218 3.07 -3.69 13.28
C LEU A 218 3.73 -3.50 11.91
N ILE A 219 5.06 -3.48 11.88
CA ILE A 219 5.83 -3.33 10.63
C ILE A 219 5.99 -4.69 9.97
N PHE A 220 5.64 -4.78 8.68
CA PHE A 220 5.69 -5.98 7.86
C PHE A 220 6.88 -5.97 6.89
N SER A 221 7.67 -7.05 6.89
CA SER A 221 8.64 -7.32 5.82
C SER A 221 7.96 -7.70 4.52
N SER A 222 8.69 -7.61 3.40
CA SER A 222 8.23 -8.10 2.09
C SER A 222 9.00 -9.35 1.69
N ASN A 223 8.31 -10.32 1.06
CA ASN A 223 8.89 -11.54 0.46
C ASN A 223 9.79 -12.39 1.38
N PRO A 224 9.22 -13.12 2.37
CA PRO A 224 7.80 -13.21 2.72
C PRO A 224 7.36 -12.16 3.76
N GLY A 225 6.04 -12.02 3.91
CA GLY A 225 5.40 -11.20 4.94
C GLY A 225 5.63 -11.76 6.34
N ARG A 226 6.31 -10.98 7.19
CA ARG A 226 6.53 -11.25 8.61
C ARG A 226 6.41 -9.96 9.42
N VAL A 227 5.99 -10.07 10.69
CA VAL A 227 6.07 -8.94 11.63
C VAL A 227 7.53 -8.79 12.05
N ILE A 228 8.16 -7.65 11.73
CA ILE A 228 9.56 -7.37 12.06
C ILE A 228 9.73 -6.44 13.25
N ALA A 229 8.70 -5.63 13.54
CA ALA A 229 8.69 -4.74 14.68
C ALA A 229 7.25 -4.43 15.09
N GLU A 230 7.07 -4.17 16.38
CA GLU A 230 5.85 -3.61 16.95
C GLU A 230 6.20 -2.30 17.65
N ILE A 231 5.41 -1.26 17.38
CA ILE A 231 5.60 0.08 17.94
C ILE A 231 4.29 0.52 18.58
N LYS A 232 4.37 0.98 19.83
CA LYS A 232 3.23 1.56 20.56
C LYS A 232 3.23 3.07 20.38
N ILE A 233 2.09 3.62 20.00
CA ILE A 233 1.90 5.05 19.81
C ILE A 233 1.27 5.64 21.08
N ASN A 234 2.11 6.09 22.00
CA ASN A 234 1.67 6.63 23.30
C ASN A 234 1.24 8.11 23.22
N LEU A 235 0.78 8.58 22.06
CA LEU A 235 0.29 9.94 21.87
C LEU A 235 -1.24 9.99 22.01
N PRO A 236 -1.79 10.91 22.82
CA PRO A 236 -3.23 11.05 22.99
C PRO A 236 -3.90 11.57 21.71
N GLN A 237 -5.16 11.21 21.49
CA GLN A 237 -6.01 11.81 20.46
C GLN A 237 -6.59 13.16 20.94
N PRO A 238 -6.79 14.16 20.06
CA PRO A 238 -6.38 14.19 18.66
C PRO A 238 -4.87 14.47 18.52
N ARG A 239 -4.20 13.76 17.61
CA ARG A 239 -2.76 13.91 17.36
C ARG A 239 -2.46 15.05 16.39
N ASN A 240 -1.38 15.78 16.63
CA ASN A 240 -0.91 16.88 15.78
C ASN A 240 0.36 16.47 15.00
N ARG A 241 0.30 16.51 13.66
CA ARG A 241 1.44 16.18 12.78
C ARG A 241 2.66 17.09 12.96
N LEU A 242 2.45 18.29 13.49
CA LEU A 242 3.51 19.25 13.76
C LEU A 242 4.21 19.00 15.10
N ASP A 243 3.69 18.11 15.94
CA ASP A 243 4.30 17.77 17.22
C ASP A 243 5.66 17.05 16.98
N PRO A 244 6.76 17.52 17.60
CA PRO A 244 8.05 16.83 17.53
C PRO A 244 7.97 15.34 17.90
N ALA A 245 7.14 14.95 18.87
CA ALA A 245 6.98 13.56 19.28
C ALA A 245 6.29 12.71 18.19
N PHE A 246 5.36 13.30 17.44
CA PHE A 246 4.75 12.66 16.27
C PHE A 246 5.80 12.41 15.17
N ARG A 247 6.58 13.44 14.85
CA ARG A 247 7.63 13.36 13.81
C ARG A 247 8.71 12.33 14.16
N ALA A 248 9.12 12.27 15.42
CA ALA A 248 10.10 11.28 15.89
C ALA A 248 9.58 9.83 15.73
N LEU A 249 8.28 9.59 15.92
CA LEU A 249 7.68 8.27 15.68
C LEU A 249 7.66 7.92 14.19
N VAL A 250 7.30 8.88 13.34
CA VAL A 250 7.34 8.70 11.88
C VAL A 250 8.76 8.37 11.41
N GLU A 251 9.77 9.07 11.94
CA GLU A 251 11.18 8.84 11.66
C GLU A 251 11.65 7.44 12.15
N ASP A 252 11.33 7.02 13.38
CA ASP A 252 11.67 5.68 13.90
C ASP A 252 11.05 4.56 13.06
N ILE A 253 9.76 4.70 12.71
CA ILE A 253 9.07 3.75 11.84
C ILE A 253 9.76 3.68 10.47
N TYR A 254 10.11 4.84 9.91
CA TYR A 254 10.77 4.91 8.62
C TYR A 254 12.15 4.24 8.62
N ALA A 255 12.99 4.55 9.62
CA ALA A 255 14.30 3.94 9.78
C ALA A 255 14.20 2.41 9.86
N ARG A 256 13.19 1.87 10.56
CA ARG A 256 12.97 0.42 10.63
C ARG A 256 12.47 -0.20 9.33
N MET A 257 11.70 0.53 8.54
CA MET A 257 11.24 0.07 7.23
C MET A 257 12.36 0.06 6.18
N THR A 258 13.41 0.86 6.38
CA THR A 258 14.55 0.99 5.44
C THR A 258 15.86 0.41 5.93
N ALA A 259 15.96 0.08 7.22
CA ALA A 259 17.07 -0.66 7.79
C ALA A 259 17.26 -1.98 7.04
N ARG A 260 18.29 -2.03 6.21
CA ARG A 260 18.71 -3.25 5.53
C ARG A 260 19.15 -4.23 6.61
N LYS A 261 18.60 -5.46 6.61
CA LYS A 261 19.15 -6.55 7.41
C LYS A 261 20.60 -6.77 6.97
N ALA A 262 21.54 -6.39 7.82
CA ALA A 262 22.97 -6.65 7.65
C ALA A 262 23.25 -8.14 7.91
N ASP A 263 22.69 -9.02 7.09
CA ASP A 263 23.14 -10.40 6.98
C ASP A 263 23.90 -10.49 5.65
N GLY A 264 25.17 -10.92 5.71
CA GLY A 264 26.17 -10.91 4.62
C GLY A 264 25.86 -11.79 3.41
N ALA A 265 24.63 -11.76 2.91
CA ALA A 265 24.29 -12.26 1.58
C ALA A 265 24.82 -11.27 0.52
N PRO A 266 25.39 -11.76 -0.59
CA PRO A 266 25.73 -10.89 -1.72
C PRO A 266 24.47 -10.15 -2.14
N ALA A 267 24.60 -8.85 -2.41
CA ALA A 267 23.51 -7.99 -2.87
C ALA A 267 22.78 -8.68 -4.05
N ARG A 268 21.62 -9.27 -3.76
CA ARG A 268 20.65 -9.71 -4.75
C ARG A 268 19.57 -8.64 -4.85
N ASP A 269 19.17 -8.39 -6.08
CA ASP A 269 18.60 -7.14 -6.57
C ASP A 269 17.20 -6.81 -6.02
N GLY A 270 16.98 -5.51 -5.80
CA GLY A 270 15.64 -4.92 -5.75
C GLY A 270 15.06 -4.63 -4.37
N ILE A 271 14.78 -3.34 -4.13
CA ILE A 271 13.79 -2.85 -3.15
C ILE A 271 12.35 -3.19 -3.59
N PHE A 272 12.20 -3.54 -4.88
CA PHE A 272 10.94 -3.83 -5.56
C PHE A 272 10.63 -5.34 -5.58
N PRO A 273 9.36 -5.74 -5.41
CA PRO A 273 8.93 -7.12 -5.57
C PRO A 273 9.29 -7.70 -6.96
N GLY A 274 9.77 -8.94 -6.99
CA GLY A 274 10.13 -9.67 -8.22
C GLY A 274 11.63 -9.67 -8.52
N SER A 275 12.05 -10.51 -9.46
CA SER A 275 13.46 -10.62 -9.90
C SER A 275 13.53 -10.65 -11.42
N GLY A 276 14.57 -10.03 -12.01
CA GLY A 276 14.70 -9.95 -13.46
C GLY A 276 13.57 -9.13 -14.08
N ILE A 277 12.98 -9.61 -15.18
CA ILE A 277 11.90 -8.90 -15.88
C ILE A 277 10.63 -8.78 -15.03
N ALA A 278 10.43 -9.67 -14.07
CA ALA A 278 9.24 -9.71 -13.20
C ALA A 278 9.25 -8.65 -12.07
N MET A 279 10.23 -7.75 -12.07
CA MET A 279 10.30 -6.64 -11.12
C MET A 279 9.15 -5.65 -11.35
N THR A 280 8.34 -5.40 -10.33
CA THR A 280 7.25 -4.42 -10.41
C THR A 280 7.81 -3.01 -10.35
N LEU A 281 7.52 -2.20 -11.37
CA LEU A 281 8.02 -0.83 -11.46
C LEU A 281 7.01 0.19 -10.90
N PRO A 282 7.43 1.11 -10.02
CA PRO A 282 6.57 2.16 -9.50
C PRO A 282 6.23 3.19 -10.58
N ARG A 283 5.08 3.86 -10.44
CA ARG A 283 4.68 4.93 -11.36
C ARG A 283 5.22 6.27 -10.85
N VAL A 284 6.48 6.54 -11.17
CA VAL A 284 7.14 7.81 -10.84
C VAL A 284 7.46 8.58 -12.11
N SER A 285 7.15 9.88 -12.13
CA SER A 285 7.50 10.73 -13.26
C SER A 285 8.99 11.07 -13.25
N THR A 286 9.58 11.20 -14.44
CA THR A 286 11.00 11.58 -14.59
C THR A 286 11.27 12.99 -14.11
N ASN A 287 10.28 13.89 -14.18
CA ASN A 287 10.36 15.23 -13.62
C ASN A 287 10.50 15.21 -12.09
N LEU A 288 9.76 14.35 -11.39
CA LEU A 288 9.87 14.19 -9.94
C LEU A 288 11.23 13.60 -9.55
N MET A 289 11.73 12.63 -10.31
CA MET A 289 13.08 12.07 -10.11
C MET A 289 14.17 13.14 -10.29
N ALA A 290 14.11 13.90 -11.38
CA ALA A 290 15.06 14.97 -11.66
C ALA A 290 15.00 16.07 -10.60
N GLY A 291 13.78 16.50 -10.22
CA GLY A 291 13.57 17.50 -9.18
C GLY A 291 14.10 17.05 -7.81
N LEU A 292 13.93 15.78 -7.45
CA LEU A 292 14.49 15.24 -6.20
C LEU A 292 16.03 15.20 -6.25
N ILE A 293 16.62 14.76 -7.36
CA ILE A 293 18.08 14.78 -7.53
C ILE A 293 18.61 16.21 -7.37
N GLU A 294 17.98 17.19 -8.02
CA GLU A 294 18.37 18.61 -7.93
C GLU A 294 18.20 19.17 -6.52
N ALA A 295 17.08 18.86 -5.84
CA ALA A 295 16.83 19.31 -4.49
C ALA A 295 17.92 18.80 -3.53
N VAL A 296 18.25 17.51 -3.60
CA VAL A 296 19.30 16.91 -2.75
C VAL A 296 20.69 17.42 -3.13
N ALA A 297 20.97 17.66 -4.41
CA ALA A 297 22.28 18.13 -4.87
C ALA A 297 22.61 19.55 -4.39
N ASN A 298 21.61 20.44 -4.36
CA ASN A 298 21.79 21.84 -4.04
C ASN A 298 21.79 22.13 -2.53
N ALA A 299 22.17 23.35 -2.15
CA ALA A 299 22.04 23.81 -0.77
C ALA A 299 20.56 23.79 -0.34
N PRO A 300 20.24 23.39 0.90
CA PRO A 300 21.16 23.13 2.02
C PRO A 300 21.75 21.71 2.10
N TYR A 301 21.32 20.78 1.23
CA TYR A 301 21.58 19.35 1.38
C TYR A 301 22.93 18.88 0.80
N ASN A 302 23.44 19.54 -0.24
CA ASN A 302 24.80 19.31 -0.78
C ASN A 302 25.12 17.82 -1.09
N GLY A 303 24.13 17.06 -1.53
CA GLY A 303 24.22 15.67 -1.94
C GLY A 303 23.81 14.63 -0.89
N GLN A 304 23.40 15.05 0.32
CA GLN A 304 22.81 14.15 1.33
C GLN A 304 21.71 14.88 2.11
N ALA A 305 20.57 14.23 2.27
CA ALA A 305 19.43 14.80 2.98
C ALA A 305 18.75 13.73 3.84
N ASP A 306 18.29 14.15 5.01
CA ASP A 306 17.29 13.43 5.79
C ASP A 306 15.92 13.58 5.08
N LEU A 307 15.20 12.48 4.89
CA LEU A 307 13.98 12.45 4.08
C LEU A 307 12.80 13.20 4.71
N PRO A 308 12.44 13.07 6.00
CA PRO A 308 11.36 13.86 6.62
C PRO A 308 11.50 15.39 6.42
N PRO A 309 12.65 16.04 6.72
CA PRO A 309 12.85 17.45 6.42
C PRO A 309 12.77 17.77 4.92
N LEU A 310 13.30 16.88 4.08
CA LEU A 310 13.26 17.02 2.63
C LEU A 310 11.83 16.99 2.09
N ALA A 311 11.01 16.02 2.53
CA ALA A 311 9.60 15.89 2.17
C ALA A 311 8.84 17.17 2.52
N ALA A 312 9.01 17.67 3.76
CA ALA A 312 8.42 18.92 4.19
C ALA A 312 8.85 20.12 3.32
N SER A 313 10.14 20.20 2.94
CA SER A 313 10.64 21.27 2.07
C SER A 313 10.09 21.22 0.64
N LEU A 314 9.77 20.02 0.16
CA LEU A 314 9.18 19.77 -1.15
C LEU A 314 7.65 19.83 -1.14
N GLN A 315 7.03 20.09 0.02
CA GLN A 315 5.58 20.01 0.22
C GLN A 315 4.99 18.65 -0.21
N LEU A 316 5.76 17.59 -0.02
CA LEU A 316 5.35 16.21 -0.26
C LEU A 316 5.05 15.53 1.07
N GLU A 317 4.07 14.62 1.06
CA GLU A 317 3.99 13.62 2.13
C GLU A 317 5.23 12.71 2.05
N ILE A 318 5.71 12.25 3.20
CA ILE A 318 6.88 11.36 3.27
C ILE A 318 6.67 10.09 2.40
N ASP A 319 5.44 9.61 2.33
CA ASP A 319 5.07 8.43 1.53
C ASP A 319 5.04 8.69 0.01
N ASP A 320 4.84 9.93 -0.43
CA ASP A 320 4.98 10.31 -1.85
C ASP A 320 6.45 10.42 -2.26
N LEU A 321 7.33 10.75 -1.31
CA LEU A 321 8.76 10.85 -1.54
C LEU A 321 9.42 9.46 -1.72
N PHE A 322 8.90 8.43 -1.04
CA PHE A 322 9.52 7.09 -1.06
C PHE A 322 9.56 6.43 -2.44
N PRO A 323 8.46 6.34 -3.22
CA PRO A 323 8.53 5.78 -4.56
C PRO A 323 9.60 6.46 -5.42
N ILE A 324 9.75 7.78 -5.28
CA ILE A 324 10.75 8.56 -6.01
C ILE A 324 12.16 8.15 -5.57
N ALA A 325 12.42 8.19 -4.26
CA ALA A 325 13.69 7.84 -3.65
C ALA A 325 14.12 6.38 -3.98
N GLU A 326 13.18 5.44 -3.88
CA GLU A 326 13.39 4.02 -4.21
C GLU A 326 13.68 3.83 -5.71
N THR A 327 13.02 4.60 -6.57
CA THR A 327 13.29 4.57 -8.02
C THR A 327 14.68 5.12 -8.33
N LEU A 328 15.09 6.21 -7.67
CA LEU A 328 16.46 6.74 -7.78
C LEU A 328 17.51 5.73 -7.32
N GLN A 329 17.19 4.95 -6.28
CA GLN A 329 18.07 3.87 -5.82
C GLN A 329 18.13 2.68 -6.78
N LEU A 330 17.00 2.31 -7.39
CA LEU A 330 16.97 1.30 -8.46
C LEU A 330 17.85 1.72 -9.64
N LEU A 331 17.74 2.97 -10.07
CA LEU A 331 18.53 3.55 -11.15
C LEU A 331 19.95 3.98 -10.71
N ARG A 332 20.36 3.65 -9.48
CA ARG A 332 21.68 3.98 -8.92
C ARG A 332 22.06 5.47 -9.00
N PHE A 333 21.08 6.36 -9.01
CA PHE A 333 21.29 7.80 -8.84
C PHE A 333 21.40 8.20 -7.37
N ALA A 334 20.80 7.43 -6.46
CA ALA A 334 20.88 7.65 -5.03
C ALA A 334 21.06 6.33 -4.26
N GLU A 335 21.47 6.44 -3.00
CA GLU A 335 21.45 5.38 -2.00
C GLU A 335 20.53 5.79 -0.87
N LEU A 336 19.69 4.86 -0.38
CA LEU A 336 18.88 5.04 0.82
C LEU A 336 19.46 4.23 1.96
N ALA A 337 19.63 4.86 3.12
CA ALA A 337 20.06 4.22 4.35
C ALA A 337 19.51 4.96 5.57
N GLU A 338 18.92 4.22 6.51
CA GLU A 338 18.57 4.68 7.88
C GLU A 338 17.67 5.91 8.03
N GLY A 339 17.04 6.45 6.98
CA GLY A 339 16.47 7.81 7.10
C GLY A 339 16.82 8.72 5.94
N ASP A 340 18.00 8.47 5.37
CA ASP A 340 18.68 9.40 4.51
C ASP A 340 18.64 8.98 3.05
N ILE A 341 18.67 9.99 2.18
CA ILE A 341 19.01 9.86 0.77
C ILE A 341 20.37 10.51 0.51
N ARG A 342 21.26 9.75 -0.15
CA ARG A 342 22.58 10.23 -0.58
C ARG A 342 22.74 10.05 -2.08
N LEU A 343 23.14 11.11 -2.78
CA LEU A 343 23.41 11.01 -4.22
C LEU A 343 24.70 10.21 -4.49
N THR A 344 24.61 9.27 -5.43
CA THR A 344 25.78 8.58 -5.98
C THR A 344 26.58 9.52 -6.88
N PRO A 345 27.80 9.13 -7.32
CA PRO A 345 28.51 9.91 -8.34
C PRO A 345 27.68 10.12 -9.62
N ALA A 346 26.85 9.14 -10.01
CA ALA A 346 25.97 9.27 -11.16
C ALA A 346 24.84 10.29 -10.90
N GLY A 347 24.26 10.31 -9.69
CA GLY A 347 23.23 11.30 -9.30
C GLY A 347 23.78 12.72 -9.25
N LYS A 348 24.98 12.91 -8.71
CA LYS A 348 25.65 14.22 -8.69
C LYS A 348 25.94 14.71 -10.11
N ARG A 349 26.52 13.85 -10.95
CA ARG A 349 26.77 14.17 -12.36
C ARG A 349 25.47 14.50 -13.09
N PHE A 350 24.39 13.77 -12.84
CA PHE A 350 23.07 14.06 -13.41
C PHE A 350 22.60 15.46 -13.04
N ALA A 351 22.71 15.85 -11.76
CA ALA A 351 22.30 17.19 -11.30
C ALA A 351 23.06 18.32 -12.01
N GLU A 352 24.37 18.13 -12.20
CA GLU A 352 25.30 19.11 -12.81
C GLU A 352 25.26 19.14 -14.34
N SER A 353 24.61 18.16 -14.97
CA SER A 353 24.59 17.99 -16.43
C SER A 353 23.49 18.79 -17.12
N ASP A 354 23.70 19.09 -18.40
CA ASP A 354 22.66 19.60 -19.29
C ASP A 354 21.63 18.51 -19.65
N VAL A 355 20.59 18.90 -20.40
CA VAL A 355 19.46 18.02 -20.72
C VAL A 355 19.90 16.78 -21.51
N ASP A 356 20.81 16.92 -22.46
CA ASP A 356 21.22 15.82 -23.33
C ASP A 356 22.08 14.80 -22.57
N GLU A 357 23.00 15.28 -21.74
CA GLU A 357 23.82 14.40 -20.91
C GLU A 357 22.99 13.72 -19.81
N ARG A 358 21.99 14.41 -19.24
CA ARG A 358 21.01 13.80 -18.32
C ARG A 358 20.26 12.64 -18.96
N LYS A 359 19.76 12.82 -20.18
CA LYS A 359 19.07 11.75 -20.94
C LYS A 359 19.98 10.56 -21.18
N ARG A 360 21.23 10.78 -21.59
CA ARG A 360 22.22 9.71 -21.80
C ARG A 360 22.52 8.94 -20.51
N LEU A 361 22.78 9.65 -19.42
CA LEU A 361 23.01 9.02 -18.11
C LEU A 361 21.79 8.21 -17.68
N PHE A 362 20.59 8.76 -17.83
CA PHE A 362 19.35 8.06 -17.51
C PHE A 362 19.16 6.80 -18.37
N ALA A 363 19.40 6.88 -19.68
CA ALA A 363 19.33 5.74 -20.58
C ALA A 363 20.30 4.63 -20.17
N GLN A 364 21.54 4.98 -19.83
CA GLN A 364 22.54 4.03 -19.36
C GLN A 364 22.10 3.33 -18.06
N GLN A 365 21.63 4.10 -17.07
CA GLN A 365 21.15 3.54 -15.79
C GLN A 365 19.92 2.65 -16.00
N LEU A 366 18.96 3.11 -16.81
CA LEU A 366 17.74 2.38 -17.14
C LEU A 366 18.05 1.04 -17.82
N ALA A 367 18.88 1.04 -18.86
CA ALA A 367 19.27 -0.17 -19.58
C ALA A 367 20.11 -1.14 -18.73
N THR A 368 20.87 -0.62 -17.76
CA THR A 368 21.75 -1.45 -16.91
C THR A 368 21.00 -2.08 -15.73
N TYR A 369 20.13 -1.31 -15.07
CA TYR A 369 19.56 -1.69 -13.78
C TYR A 369 18.07 -2.02 -13.82
N VAL A 370 17.38 -1.80 -14.95
CA VAL A 370 15.98 -2.20 -15.14
C VAL A 370 15.90 -3.34 -16.16
N PRO A 371 15.77 -4.61 -15.72
CA PRO A 371 15.83 -5.75 -16.61
C PRO A 371 14.78 -5.75 -17.72
N LEU A 372 13.57 -5.24 -17.43
CA LEU A 372 12.52 -5.11 -18.45
C LEU A 372 12.92 -4.11 -19.55
N ALA A 373 13.54 -2.98 -19.20
CA ALA A 373 14.02 -2.01 -20.18
C ALA A 373 15.13 -2.61 -21.06
N ALA A 374 16.09 -3.29 -20.43
CA ALA A 374 17.16 -4.02 -21.11
C ALA A 374 16.60 -5.10 -22.04
N HIS A 375 15.58 -5.82 -21.60
CA HIS A 375 14.93 -6.87 -22.35
C HIS A 375 14.21 -6.32 -23.58
N ILE A 376 13.38 -5.28 -23.42
CA ILE A 376 12.70 -4.61 -24.54
C ILE A 376 13.72 -4.12 -25.55
N ARG A 377 14.75 -3.40 -25.09
CA ARG A 377 15.81 -2.87 -25.96
C ARG A 377 16.48 -3.97 -26.78
N ARG A 378 16.90 -5.05 -26.14
CA ARG A 378 17.52 -6.21 -26.81
C ARG A 378 16.61 -6.84 -27.87
N VAL A 379 15.33 -7.03 -27.57
CA VAL A 379 14.37 -7.59 -28.54
C VAL A 379 14.19 -6.68 -29.75
N LEU A 380 14.22 -5.35 -29.55
CA LEU A 380 14.18 -4.40 -30.66
C LEU A 380 15.47 -4.42 -31.48
N ASP A 381 16.64 -4.50 -30.83
CA ASP A 381 17.93 -4.60 -31.51
C ASP A 381 18.07 -5.88 -32.37
N GLU A 382 17.53 -7.01 -31.89
CA GLU A 382 17.57 -8.32 -32.59
C GLU A 382 16.62 -8.41 -33.79
N ARG A 383 15.59 -7.55 -33.86
CA ARG A 383 14.58 -7.60 -34.93
C ARG A 383 14.97 -6.71 -36.10
N ALA A 384 14.91 -7.27 -37.31
CA ALA A 384 15.24 -6.54 -38.54
C ALA A 384 14.42 -5.25 -38.76
N GLY A 385 13.20 -5.16 -38.22
CA GLY A 385 12.36 -3.96 -38.30
C GLY A 385 12.37 -3.10 -37.04
N HIS A 386 13.22 -3.41 -36.06
CA HIS A 386 13.31 -2.73 -34.77
C HIS A 386 11.97 -2.47 -34.06
N LYS A 387 11.01 -3.38 -34.25
CA LYS A 387 9.62 -3.24 -33.80
C LYS A 387 9.16 -4.50 -33.08
N ALA A 388 8.50 -4.32 -31.94
CA ALA A 388 7.92 -5.42 -31.17
C ALA A 388 6.58 -5.04 -30.53
N PRO A 389 5.54 -5.89 -30.61
CA PRO A 389 4.25 -5.61 -29.99
C PRO A 389 4.39 -5.60 -28.47
N ALA A 390 3.83 -4.58 -27.80
CA ALA A 390 3.90 -4.44 -26.36
C ALA A 390 3.16 -5.56 -25.62
N ARG A 391 2.08 -6.10 -26.22
CA ARG A 391 1.42 -7.31 -25.75
C ARG A 391 2.39 -8.45 -25.44
N ARG A 392 3.44 -8.66 -26.25
CA ARG A 392 4.43 -9.71 -25.98
C ARG A 392 5.03 -9.59 -24.57
N PHE A 393 5.46 -8.38 -24.22
CA PHE A 393 6.10 -8.13 -22.92
C PHE A 393 5.09 -8.17 -21.78
N ARG A 394 3.83 -7.79 -22.03
CA ARG A 394 2.75 -7.98 -21.05
C ARG A 394 2.49 -9.45 -20.77
N ASP A 395 2.35 -10.27 -21.82
CA ASP A 395 2.13 -11.71 -21.69
C ASP A 395 3.30 -12.36 -20.91
N GLU A 396 4.55 -11.99 -21.23
CA GLU A 396 5.75 -12.46 -20.48
C GLU A 396 5.78 -11.99 -19.01
N LEU A 397 5.22 -10.81 -18.69
CA LEU A 397 5.08 -10.34 -17.30
C LEU A 397 3.93 -11.06 -16.58
N GLU A 398 2.83 -11.34 -17.27
CA GLU A 398 1.66 -12.04 -16.74
C GLU A 398 1.98 -13.48 -16.33
N ASP A 399 3.03 -14.09 -16.88
CA ASP A 399 3.59 -15.35 -16.38
C ASP A 399 4.08 -15.25 -14.92
N HIS A 400 4.33 -14.03 -14.42
CA HIS A 400 4.91 -13.78 -13.10
C HIS A 400 4.04 -12.93 -12.16
N MET A 401 3.19 -12.04 -12.70
CA MET A 401 2.36 -11.09 -11.95
C MET A 401 0.93 -10.97 -12.52
N SER A 402 0.03 -10.23 -11.86
CA SER A 402 -1.32 -10.01 -12.40
C SER A 402 -1.28 -9.13 -13.65
N GLY A 403 -2.29 -9.25 -14.52
CA GLY A 403 -2.41 -8.39 -15.71
C GLY A 403 -2.46 -6.89 -15.38
N GLU A 404 -3.00 -6.52 -14.22
CA GLU A 404 -2.98 -5.12 -13.75
C GLU A 404 -1.55 -4.65 -13.47
N TYR A 405 -0.76 -5.43 -12.73
CA TYR A 405 0.64 -5.13 -12.44
C TYR A 405 1.53 -5.18 -13.69
N ALA A 406 1.27 -6.11 -14.62
CA ALA A 406 1.98 -6.19 -15.88
C ALA A 406 1.75 -4.92 -16.71
N ASN A 407 0.50 -4.48 -16.84
CA ASN A 407 0.15 -3.22 -17.51
C ASN A 407 0.79 -2.00 -16.84
N GLN A 408 0.77 -1.94 -15.50
CA GLN A 408 1.41 -0.86 -14.75
C GLN A 408 2.92 -0.82 -14.99
N THR A 409 3.58 -1.96 -14.95
CA THR A 409 5.03 -2.10 -15.13
C THR A 409 5.45 -1.69 -16.54
N VAL A 410 4.70 -2.12 -17.56
CA VAL A 410 4.93 -1.70 -18.95
C VAL A 410 4.74 -0.19 -19.11
N ARG A 411 3.68 0.39 -18.52
CA ARG A 411 3.49 1.85 -18.57
C ARG A 411 4.61 2.63 -17.90
N ALA A 412 5.11 2.15 -16.76
CA ALA A 412 6.22 2.79 -16.05
C ALA A 412 7.51 2.76 -16.90
N VAL A 413 7.90 1.58 -17.41
CA VAL A 413 9.12 1.48 -18.23
C VAL A 413 9.02 2.28 -19.51
N THR A 414 7.84 2.34 -20.15
CA THR A 414 7.60 3.16 -21.34
C THR A 414 7.80 4.63 -21.05
N SER A 415 7.26 5.14 -19.93
CA SER A 415 7.40 6.56 -19.56
C SER A 415 8.87 6.93 -19.34
N TRP A 416 9.64 6.05 -18.71
CA TRP A 416 11.06 6.26 -18.44
C TRP A 416 11.91 6.16 -19.69
N ALA A 417 11.63 5.17 -20.55
CA ALA A 417 12.34 4.97 -21.81
C ALA A 417 12.11 6.11 -22.80
N ARG A 418 10.91 6.69 -22.83
CA ARG A 418 10.59 7.87 -23.64
C ARG A 418 11.38 9.10 -23.20
N TYR A 419 11.52 9.33 -21.89
CA TYR A 419 12.38 10.40 -21.38
C TYR A 419 13.85 10.19 -21.75
N ALA A 420 14.29 8.93 -21.68
CA ALA A 420 15.67 8.53 -21.93
C ALA A 420 16.01 8.35 -23.43
N GLU A 421 15.04 8.49 -24.33
CA GLU A 421 15.18 8.20 -25.77
C GLU A 421 15.74 6.79 -26.03
N LEU A 422 15.41 5.82 -25.15
CA LEU A 422 15.93 4.45 -25.22
C LEU A 422 15.16 3.61 -26.25
N PHE A 423 13.85 3.83 -26.33
CA PHE A 423 12.92 3.31 -27.33
C PHE A 423 11.58 4.06 -27.24
N ALA A 424 10.86 4.15 -28.36
CA ALA A 424 9.54 4.76 -28.45
C ALA A 424 8.41 3.73 -28.32
N TYR A 425 7.20 4.22 -28.02
CA TYR A 425 6.00 3.41 -27.88
C TYR A 425 4.81 4.12 -28.54
N ASP A 426 4.17 3.41 -29.48
CA ASP A 426 2.93 3.82 -30.14
C ASP A 426 1.74 3.22 -29.39
N GLU A 427 0.92 4.09 -28.81
CA GLU A 427 -0.28 3.71 -28.05
C GLU A 427 -1.40 3.15 -28.93
N GLN A 428 -1.52 3.59 -30.19
CA GLN A 428 -2.56 3.14 -31.10
C GLN A 428 -2.22 1.77 -31.69
N ALA A 429 -0.95 1.58 -32.06
CA ALA A 429 -0.47 0.32 -32.63
C ALA A 429 -0.06 -0.73 -31.57
N ASP A 430 0.00 -0.33 -30.29
CA ASP A 430 0.49 -1.16 -29.18
C ASP A 430 1.90 -1.71 -29.46
N LEU A 431 2.80 -0.84 -29.90
CA LEU A 431 4.08 -1.23 -30.52
C LEU A 431 5.26 -0.45 -29.93
N PHE A 432 6.32 -1.16 -29.56
CA PHE A 432 7.64 -0.58 -29.27
C PHE A 432 8.48 -0.47 -30.53
N THR A 433 9.24 0.62 -30.68
CA THR A 433 10.06 0.92 -31.87
C THR A 433 11.37 1.65 -31.51
N LEU A 434 12.39 1.51 -32.36
CA LEU A 434 13.61 2.35 -32.34
C LEU A 434 13.60 3.48 -33.39
N GLU A 435 12.61 3.49 -34.29
CA GLU A 435 12.42 4.60 -35.24
C GLU A 435 11.75 5.78 -34.52
N ASP A 436 12.37 6.97 -34.59
CA ASP A 436 12.06 8.17 -33.78
C ASP A 436 11.88 7.87 -32.26
N PRO A 437 12.98 7.53 -31.54
CA PRO A 437 12.97 7.27 -30.09
C PRO A 437 12.53 8.45 -29.22
#